data_AF-A0A7J3QCF6-F1
#
_entry.id   AF-A0A7J3QCF6-F1
#
_cell.length_a   1.000
_cell.length_b   1.000
_cell.length_c   1.000
_cell.angle_alpha   90.00
_cell.angle_beta   90.00
_cell.angle_gamma   90.00
#
_symmetry.space_group_name_H-M   'P 1'
#
loop_
_entity.id
_entity.type
_entity.pdbx_description
1 polymer ?
#
loop_
_entity_poly.entity_id
_entity_poly.type
_entity_poly.pdbx_seq_one_letter_code
_entity_poly.pdbx_strand_id
1 'polypeptide(L)'
;ELARYVDVKQQGNLYNIINLQQFVKSFEEFFIKCIGGSLWSLERSWALRVAQNQSFAMIAPTGVGKTTFGLIMAIYLAYKFNKKVYILAPTTILVQQYEKRIQRFLDKLNIVLNVIAIHSRVTHKKKIELENNLRDGYFDILVTTPIYLHRSFDKIFRNFIEKKNKFDFIFVDDVDAVMKGSKIVEYLLKLMGFDDRDIEIGYRLIDLKRRSSFCVNLDKECLIDGKPILDVIEEYSKAISKKRKYCGLLIISSATGKARGKRVKLFRELLGFSIGSTVEIYRNIVDAYTYIEHPGKAVDKLVEVIRRLGDGGIVYVPLDLGIEYAQKVVEELRNRGIEVDLVVSGKQKALQRFIDGDVKVLVGVAVYYGLLVRGIDIPERIRYAVFLGVPRHKISLSRVDYSPQSLIKILTVLVDVVESSKKDEIIKMILSLRRIMRRVSFDRLNTIVEELKQGVVKEDAVYKTIQKIYEYTKQILSRNEIIESLKRDQRIAIIEEDGVLYMLIPDAPTYIQASGRTSRLYIGGVTRGLSILFIDDYRLLKGLEERLRFYIDDFKFKRLEELNIDEIIRQIDEDRNIVKMLKQGIVPESLYRGKEELSKIVLFVVESPNKARTIASFFGRPTARNYD
;
A
#
# COMPACT_ATOMS: atom_id res chain seq x y z
N GLU A 1 13.42 32.81 -19.20
CA GLU A 1 13.77 34.22 -19.53
C GLU A 1 15.22 34.56 -19.20
N LEU A 2 15.70 34.35 -17.97
CA LEU A 2 17.09 34.66 -17.56
C LEU A 2 18.19 34.09 -18.50
N ALA A 3 17.99 32.89 -19.06
CA ALA A 3 18.95 32.28 -20.00
C ALA A 3 19.11 33.03 -21.33
N ARG A 4 18.19 33.94 -21.69
CA ARG A 4 18.32 34.79 -22.89
C ARG A 4 19.29 35.96 -22.69
N TYR A 5 19.66 36.25 -21.44
CA TYR A 5 20.46 37.41 -21.05
C TYR A 5 21.82 37.03 -20.45
N VAL A 6 22.14 35.73 -20.36
CA VAL A 6 23.39 35.22 -19.81
C VAL A 6 24.02 34.32 -20.85
N ASP A 7 25.28 34.57 -21.21
CA ASP A 7 26.06 33.67 -22.04
C ASP A 7 26.32 32.39 -21.24
N VAL A 8 25.40 31.43 -21.35
CA VAL A 8 25.44 30.19 -20.59
C VAL A 8 26.52 29.31 -21.21
N LYS A 9 27.76 29.48 -20.74
CA LYS A 9 28.82 28.48 -20.95
C LYS A 9 28.21 27.09 -20.66
N GLN A 10 28.54 26.08 -21.46
CA GLN A 10 28.04 24.70 -21.34
C GLN A 10 28.47 23.98 -20.03
N GLN A 11 28.79 24.72 -18.98
CA GLN A 11 29.24 24.28 -17.68
C GLN A 11 28.68 25.24 -16.60
N GLY A 12 28.17 24.69 -15.50
CA GLY A 12 27.71 25.45 -14.34
C GLY A 12 26.25 25.20 -13.94
N ASN A 13 25.85 25.76 -12.79
CA ASN A 13 24.54 25.50 -12.18
C ASN A 13 23.35 25.95 -13.04
N LEU A 14 23.48 27.07 -13.76
CA LEU A 14 22.42 27.59 -14.63
C LEU A 14 22.18 26.67 -15.83
N TYR A 15 23.24 26.15 -16.46
CA TYR A 15 23.16 25.18 -17.56
C TYR A 15 22.46 23.89 -17.10
N ASN A 16 22.81 23.40 -15.91
CA ASN A 16 22.13 22.25 -15.31
C ASN A 16 20.64 22.51 -15.09
N ILE A 17 20.26 23.68 -14.57
CA ILE A 17 18.85 24.05 -14.38
C ILE A 17 18.11 24.08 -15.73
N ILE A 18 18.72 24.63 -16.78
CA ILE A 18 18.13 24.67 -18.12
C ILE A 18 17.89 23.26 -18.66
N ASN A 19 18.87 22.36 -18.56
CA ASN A 19 18.73 20.98 -19.00
C ASN A 19 17.61 20.24 -18.25
N LEU A 20 17.49 20.47 -16.94
CA LEU A 20 16.40 19.91 -16.14
C LEU A 20 15.03 20.42 -16.62
N GLN A 21 14.91 21.72 -16.88
CA GLN A 21 13.66 22.31 -17.38
C GLN A 21 13.32 21.83 -18.80
N GLN A 22 14.31 21.68 -19.68
CA GLN A 22 14.12 21.13 -21.02
C GLN A 22 13.65 19.67 -20.97
N PHE A 23 14.24 18.85 -20.09
CA PHE A 23 13.78 17.47 -19.89
C PHE A 23 12.31 17.44 -19.46
N VAL A 24 11.94 18.25 -18.46
CA VAL A 24 10.57 18.27 -17.92
C VAL A 24 9.58 18.77 -18.97
N LYS A 25 9.94 19.81 -19.73
CA LYS A 25 9.10 20.32 -20.82
C LYS A 25 8.89 19.27 -21.91
N SER A 26 9.97 18.62 -22.35
CA SER A 26 9.90 17.53 -23.35
C SER A 26 9.06 16.35 -22.84
N PHE A 27 9.19 16.00 -21.56
CA PHE A 27 8.36 14.97 -20.93
C PHE A 27 6.89 15.40 -20.82
N GLU A 28 6.61 16.66 -20.50
CA GLU A 28 5.25 17.18 -20.40
C GLU A 28 4.54 17.18 -21.76
N GLU A 29 5.21 17.60 -22.83
CA GLU A 29 4.69 17.51 -24.19
C GLU A 29 4.40 16.05 -24.59
N PHE A 30 5.27 15.12 -24.19
CA PHE A 30 5.07 13.69 -24.39
C PHE A 30 3.87 13.15 -23.59
N PHE A 31 3.71 13.59 -22.34
CA PHE A 31 2.62 13.20 -21.46
C PHE A 31 1.26 13.70 -21.97
N ILE A 32 1.20 14.96 -22.44
CA ILE A 32 0.00 15.54 -23.04
C ILE A 32 -0.45 14.72 -24.27
N LYS A 33 0.47 14.24 -25.11
CA LYS A 33 0.12 13.37 -26.25
C LYS A 33 -0.50 12.03 -25.83
N CYS A 34 -0.11 11.48 -24.68
CA CYS A 34 -0.66 10.23 -24.15
C CYS A 34 -2.06 10.41 -23.53
N ILE A 35 -2.22 11.45 -22.70
CA ILE A 35 -3.35 11.60 -21.77
C ILE A 35 -4.33 12.72 -22.19
N GLY A 36 -3.87 13.69 -22.98
CA GLY A 36 -4.64 14.88 -23.38
C GLY A 36 -4.63 16.02 -22.34
N GLY A 37 -4.03 15.81 -21.17
CA GLY A 37 -3.91 16.80 -20.10
C GLY A 37 -2.45 17.07 -19.69
N SER A 38 -2.19 18.23 -19.10
CA SER A 38 -0.87 18.61 -18.58
C SER A 38 -0.53 17.87 -17.27
N LEU A 39 0.77 17.84 -16.94
CA LEU A 39 1.23 17.31 -15.66
C LEU A 39 0.70 18.15 -14.50
N TRP A 40 0.29 17.48 -13.42
CA TRP A 40 0.06 18.17 -12.15
C TRP A 40 1.36 18.66 -11.54
N SER A 41 1.30 19.68 -10.68
CA SER A 41 2.48 20.18 -9.94
C SER A 41 3.27 19.05 -9.23
N LEU A 42 2.56 18.06 -8.66
CA LEU A 42 3.16 16.87 -8.05
C LEU A 42 3.93 16.00 -9.05
N GLU A 43 3.33 15.71 -10.20
CA GLU A 43 3.93 14.93 -11.28
C GLU A 43 5.12 15.67 -11.92
N ARG A 44 5.04 17.00 -12.07
CA ARG A 44 6.18 17.84 -12.50
C ARG A 44 7.36 17.71 -11.54
N SER A 45 7.13 17.68 -10.23
CA SER A 45 8.22 17.45 -9.27
C SER A 45 8.82 16.06 -9.39
N TRP A 46 8.02 15.03 -9.67
CA TRP A 46 8.56 13.72 -9.97
C TRP A 46 9.40 13.73 -11.24
N ALA A 47 8.95 14.41 -12.30
CA ALA A 47 9.71 14.55 -13.54
C ALA A 47 11.06 15.27 -13.31
N LEU A 48 11.08 16.33 -12.50
CA LEU A 48 12.32 17.00 -12.08
C LEU A 48 13.26 16.05 -11.33
N ARG A 49 12.75 15.20 -10.44
CA ARG A 49 13.58 14.21 -9.72
C ARG A 49 14.14 13.14 -10.66
N VAL A 50 13.36 12.69 -11.64
CA VAL A 50 13.86 11.79 -12.69
C VAL A 50 14.96 12.46 -13.50
N ALA A 51 14.76 13.71 -13.91
CA ALA A 51 15.76 14.50 -14.64
C ALA A 51 17.07 14.66 -13.86
N GLN A 52 16.99 14.74 -12.53
CA GLN A 52 18.14 14.78 -11.62
C GLN A 52 18.77 13.41 -11.32
N ASN A 53 18.28 12.33 -11.95
CA ASN A 53 18.68 10.95 -11.68
C ASN A 53 18.54 10.54 -10.19
N GLN A 54 17.46 10.99 -9.55
CA GLN A 54 17.20 10.73 -8.12
C GLN A 54 16.16 9.66 -7.92
N SER A 55 16.50 8.62 -7.17
CA SER A 55 15.52 7.60 -6.76
C SER A 55 14.64 8.15 -5.63
N PHE A 56 13.34 7.85 -5.63
CA PHE A 56 12.43 8.33 -4.59
C PHE A 56 11.17 7.46 -4.44
N ALA A 57 10.51 7.63 -3.29
CA ALA A 57 9.16 7.16 -3.08
C ALA A 57 8.15 8.24 -3.51
N MET A 58 7.18 7.91 -4.37
CA MET A 58 6.06 8.79 -4.72
C MET A 58 5.07 8.88 -3.55
N ILE A 59 5.33 9.82 -2.65
CA ILE A 59 4.40 10.19 -1.59
C ILE A 59 3.26 10.97 -2.20
N ALA A 60 2.10 10.33 -2.24
CA ALA A 60 0.88 10.97 -2.63
C ALA A 60 -0.31 10.09 -2.27
N PRO A 61 -1.52 10.65 -2.22
CA PRO A 61 -2.77 9.90 -2.17
C PRO A 61 -2.91 8.91 -3.33
N THR A 62 -3.80 7.93 -3.18
CA THR A 62 -4.17 7.08 -4.30
C THR A 62 -5.00 7.84 -5.33
N GLY A 63 -4.73 7.60 -6.62
CA GLY A 63 -5.44 8.23 -7.75
C GLY A 63 -4.79 9.50 -8.31
N VAL A 64 -3.67 9.99 -7.76
CA VAL A 64 -2.90 11.12 -8.36
C VAL A 64 -2.16 10.77 -9.66
N GLY A 65 -2.48 9.64 -10.29
CA GLY A 65 -1.79 9.20 -11.50
C GLY A 65 -0.42 8.55 -11.30
N LYS A 66 -0.02 8.11 -10.09
CA LYS A 66 1.31 7.46 -9.86
C LYS A 66 1.67 6.39 -10.89
N THR A 67 0.75 5.46 -11.11
CA THR A 67 0.92 4.39 -12.09
C THR A 67 1.00 4.97 -13.50
N THR A 68 0.10 5.89 -13.87
CA THR A 68 0.09 6.55 -15.18
C THR A 68 1.41 7.28 -15.45
N PHE A 69 1.88 8.10 -14.51
CA PHE A 69 3.18 8.75 -14.57
C PHE A 69 4.31 7.72 -14.73
N GLY A 70 4.33 6.67 -13.91
CA GLY A 70 5.36 5.64 -13.96
C GLY A 70 5.41 4.92 -15.31
N LEU A 71 4.25 4.58 -15.88
CA LEU A 71 4.15 3.95 -17.20
C LEU A 71 4.57 4.90 -18.33
N ILE A 72 4.14 6.16 -18.32
CA ILE A 72 4.50 7.12 -19.38
C ILE A 72 5.97 7.51 -19.28
N MET A 73 6.51 7.70 -18.06
CA MET A 73 7.93 7.94 -17.84
C MET A 73 8.78 6.75 -18.30
N ALA A 74 8.33 5.52 -18.05
CA ALA A 74 8.97 4.31 -18.58
C ALA A 74 9.07 4.35 -20.11
N ILE A 75 7.96 4.62 -20.80
CA ILE A 75 7.94 4.71 -22.27
C ILE A 75 8.83 5.86 -22.75
N TYR A 76 8.74 7.03 -22.13
CA TYR A 76 9.53 8.20 -22.49
C TYR A 76 11.04 7.93 -22.38
N LEU A 77 11.49 7.32 -21.28
CA LEU A 77 12.89 6.97 -21.08
C LEU A 77 13.37 5.89 -22.05
N ALA A 78 12.56 4.87 -22.30
CA ALA A 78 12.87 3.83 -23.27
C ALA A 78 12.99 4.41 -24.69
N TYR A 79 12.02 5.23 -25.12
CA TYR A 79 11.97 5.77 -26.47
C TYR A 79 12.97 6.90 -26.74
N LYS A 80 13.08 7.89 -25.85
CA LYS A 80 13.93 9.07 -26.09
C LYS A 80 15.40 8.84 -25.75
N PHE A 81 15.68 7.91 -24.85
CA PHE A 81 17.01 7.74 -24.26
C PHE A 81 17.52 6.28 -24.31
N ASN A 82 16.81 5.38 -25.00
CA ASN A 82 17.16 3.96 -25.15
C ASN A 82 17.45 3.28 -23.80
N LYS A 83 16.66 3.64 -22.78
CA LYS A 83 16.82 3.11 -21.42
C LYS A 83 16.10 1.78 -21.27
N LYS A 84 16.74 0.80 -20.62
CA LYS A 84 16.08 -0.45 -20.26
C LYS A 84 15.23 -0.25 -19.00
N VAL A 85 13.95 -0.58 -19.11
CA VAL A 85 12.97 -0.30 -18.06
C VAL A 85 12.40 -1.58 -17.45
N TYR A 86 12.20 -1.58 -16.13
CA TYR A 86 11.48 -2.61 -15.40
C TYR A 86 10.31 -2.05 -14.61
N ILE A 87 9.12 -2.63 -14.79
CA ILE A 87 7.90 -2.31 -14.08
C ILE A 87 7.46 -3.52 -13.25
N LEU A 88 7.26 -3.30 -11.95
CA LEU A 88 6.76 -4.31 -11.02
C LEU A 88 5.34 -3.97 -10.57
N ALA A 89 4.38 -4.78 -11.04
CA ALA A 89 2.99 -4.70 -10.64
C ALA A 89 2.68 -5.68 -9.49
N PRO A 90 1.81 -5.33 -8.52
CA PRO A 90 1.57 -6.17 -7.35
C PRO A 90 0.86 -7.49 -7.67
N THR A 91 0.08 -7.56 -8.74
CA THR A 91 -0.71 -8.74 -9.11
C THR A 91 -0.58 -9.07 -10.59
N THR A 92 -0.78 -10.34 -10.94
CA THR A 92 -0.87 -10.81 -12.35
C THR A 92 -1.89 -10.01 -13.16
N ILE A 93 -3.01 -9.59 -12.56
CA ILE A 93 -4.03 -8.78 -13.26
C ILE A 93 -3.46 -7.43 -13.65
N LEU A 94 -2.76 -6.77 -12.73
CA LEU A 94 -2.18 -5.46 -12.98
C LEU A 94 -1.05 -5.52 -14.01
N VAL A 95 -0.29 -6.63 -14.08
CA VAL A 95 0.65 -6.86 -15.21
C VAL A 95 -0.08 -6.80 -16.55
N GLN A 96 -1.19 -7.53 -16.70
CA GLN A 96 -1.98 -7.54 -17.94
C GLN A 96 -2.60 -6.17 -18.24
N GLN A 97 -3.06 -5.46 -17.21
CA GLN A 97 -3.60 -4.11 -17.38
C GLN A 97 -2.51 -3.12 -17.80
N TYR A 98 -1.30 -3.24 -17.26
CA TYR A 98 -0.18 -2.35 -17.63
C TYR A 98 0.30 -2.63 -19.04
N GLU A 99 0.44 -3.90 -19.42
CA GLU A 99 0.75 -4.30 -20.81
C GLU A 99 -0.23 -3.65 -21.80
N LYS A 100 -1.54 -3.82 -21.56
CA LYS A 100 -2.59 -3.20 -22.40
C LYS A 100 -2.51 -1.66 -22.39
N ARG A 101 -2.24 -1.03 -21.25
CA ARG A 101 -2.11 0.44 -21.16
C ARG A 101 -0.87 0.96 -21.89
N ILE A 102 0.27 0.29 -21.73
CA ILE A 102 1.51 0.62 -22.43
C ILE A 102 1.28 0.53 -23.94
N GLN A 103 0.68 -0.56 -24.42
CA GLN A 103 0.39 -0.72 -25.86
C GLN A 103 -0.49 0.44 -26.39
N ARG A 104 -1.57 0.79 -25.67
CA ARG A 104 -2.41 1.93 -26.05
C ARG A 104 -1.66 3.26 -26.14
N PHE A 105 -0.72 3.50 -25.22
CA PHE A 105 0.10 4.72 -25.27
C PHE A 105 1.07 4.69 -26.45
N LEU A 106 1.69 3.54 -26.72
CA LEU A 106 2.55 3.34 -27.89
C LEU A 106 1.80 3.59 -29.20
N ASP A 107 0.58 3.03 -29.33
CA ASP A 107 -0.27 3.22 -30.50
C ASP A 107 -0.64 4.70 -30.70
N LYS A 108 -1.05 5.40 -29.63
CA LYS A 108 -1.36 6.84 -29.68
C LYS A 108 -0.16 7.70 -30.10
N LEU A 109 1.03 7.31 -29.66
CA LEU A 109 2.27 8.03 -29.97
C LEU A 109 2.87 7.64 -31.32
N ASN A 110 2.34 6.58 -31.96
CA ASN A 110 2.92 5.94 -33.13
C ASN A 110 4.39 5.52 -32.92
N ILE A 111 4.66 4.87 -31.77
CA ILE A 111 6.00 4.41 -31.37
C ILE A 111 6.00 2.89 -31.27
N VAL A 112 7.10 2.27 -31.69
CA VAL A 112 7.34 0.84 -31.51
C VAL A 112 8.40 0.65 -30.43
N LEU A 113 8.04 -0.08 -29.37
CA LEU A 113 8.96 -0.58 -28.35
C LEU A 113 8.68 -2.06 -28.11
N ASN A 114 9.73 -2.83 -27.81
CA ASN A 114 9.63 -4.23 -27.44
C ASN A 114 9.26 -4.37 -25.96
N VAL A 115 7.98 -4.62 -25.70
CA VAL A 115 7.41 -4.77 -24.36
C VAL A 115 7.26 -6.26 -24.03
N ILE A 116 7.88 -6.69 -22.94
CA ILE A 116 7.75 -8.05 -22.41
C ILE A 116 6.91 -8.01 -21.14
N ALA A 117 5.76 -8.70 -21.13
CA ALA A 117 4.97 -8.92 -19.93
C ALA A 117 4.96 -10.41 -19.55
N ILE A 118 5.49 -10.74 -18.36
CA ILE A 118 5.52 -12.14 -17.88
C ILE A 118 4.67 -12.29 -16.63
N HIS A 119 3.63 -13.12 -16.74
CA HIS A 119 2.72 -13.42 -15.67
C HIS A 119 2.20 -14.86 -15.75
N SER A 120 1.53 -15.33 -14.70
CA SER A 120 1.11 -16.74 -14.56
C SER A 120 0.07 -17.24 -15.58
N ARG A 121 -0.42 -16.39 -16.50
CA ARG A 121 -1.37 -16.78 -17.57
C ARG A 121 -0.75 -16.83 -18.95
N VAL A 122 0.51 -16.43 -19.10
CA VAL A 122 1.23 -16.59 -20.36
C VAL A 122 1.38 -18.09 -20.61
N THR A 123 1.11 -18.55 -21.83
CA THR A 123 1.27 -19.96 -22.20
C THR A 123 2.73 -20.39 -22.00
N HIS A 124 2.96 -21.66 -21.69
CA HIS A 124 4.31 -22.16 -21.42
C HIS A 124 5.28 -21.86 -22.57
N LYS A 125 4.84 -22.10 -23.82
CA LYS A 125 5.63 -21.81 -25.03
C LYS A 125 5.99 -20.33 -25.14
N LYS A 126 5.01 -19.43 -25.02
CA LYS A 126 5.27 -17.98 -25.12
C LYS A 126 6.13 -17.48 -23.96
N LYS A 127 5.96 -18.06 -22.78
CA LYS A 127 6.76 -17.72 -21.60
C LYS A 127 8.25 -18.04 -21.81
N ILE A 128 8.58 -19.21 -22.37
CA ILE A 128 9.98 -19.57 -22.67
C ILE A 128 10.60 -18.55 -23.65
N GLU A 129 9.87 -18.20 -24.71
CA GLU A 129 10.32 -17.20 -25.68
C GLU A 129 10.62 -15.84 -25.02
N LEU A 130 9.68 -15.33 -24.21
CA LEU A 130 9.85 -14.08 -23.46
C LEU A 130 11.00 -14.15 -22.45
N GLU A 131 11.18 -15.30 -21.79
CA GLU A 131 12.30 -15.51 -20.85
C GLU A 131 13.65 -15.52 -21.55
N ASN A 132 13.75 -16.07 -22.78
CA ASN A 132 14.97 -16.03 -23.57
C ASN A 132 15.32 -14.60 -23.99
N ASN A 133 14.36 -13.86 -24.55
CA ASN A 133 14.54 -12.45 -24.89
C ASN A 133 14.97 -11.61 -23.67
N LEU A 134 14.39 -11.88 -22.50
CA LEU A 134 14.78 -11.25 -21.24
C LEU A 134 16.22 -11.58 -20.85
N ARG A 135 16.65 -12.85 -20.91
CA ARG A 135 18.03 -13.26 -20.58
C ARG A 135 19.05 -12.57 -21.47
N ASP A 136 18.75 -12.47 -22.76
CA ASP A 136 19.64 -11.87 -23.75
C ASP A 136 19.56 -10.34 -23.78
N GLY A 137 18.57 -9.78 -23.08
CA GLY A 137 18.36 -8.34 -23.00
C GLY A 137 17.69 -7.74 -24.24
N TYR A 138 17.03 -8.56 -25.07
CA TYR A 138 16.26 -8.12 -26.23
C TYR A 138 14.86 -7.65 -25.82
N PHE A 139 14.79 -6.49 -25.16
CA PHE A 139 13.56 -5.79 -24.79
C PHE A 139 13.86 -4.35 -24.39
N ASP A 140 12.83 -3.50 -24.44
CA ASP A 140 12.89 -2.11 -23.97
C ASP A 140 12.22 -1.96 -22.60
N ILE A 141 11.05 -2.60 -22.44
CA ILE A 141 10.24 -2.52 -21.22
C ILE A 141 9.87 -3.93 -20.74
N LEU A 142 10.21 -4.25 -19.49
CA LEU A 142 9.79 -5.48 -18.81
C LEU A 142 8.67 -5.18 -17.81
N VAL A 143 7.61 -5.98 -17.78
CA VAL A 143 6.52 -5.90 -16.80
C VAL A 143 6.31 -7.26 -16.13
N THR A 144 6.51 -7.34 -14.81
CA THR A 144 6.27 -8.60 -14.07
C THR A 144 5.71 -8.35 -12.66
N THR A 145 5.63 -9.41 -11.84
CA THR A 145 5.29 -9.32 -10.43
C THR A 145 6.53 -9.52 -9.54
N PRO A 146 6.55 -8.98 -8.30
CA PRO A 146 7.64 -9.24 -7.35
C PRO A 146 7.88 -10.73 -7.07
N ILE A 147 6.82 -11.55 -7.12
CA ILE A 147 6.91 -13.00 -6.96
C ILE A 147 7.67 -13.63 -8.13
N TYR A 148 7.40 -13.17 -9.35
CA TYR A 148 8.14 -13.63 -10.54
C TYR A 148 9.62 -13.28 -10.42
N LEU A 149 9.94 -12.03 -10.06
CA LEU A 149 11.32 -11.58 -9.81
C LEU A 149 12.03 -12.51 -8.81
N HIS A 150 11.39 -12.77 -7.66
CA HIS A 150 11.98 -13.62 -6.63
C HIS A 150 12.26 -15.04 -7.14
N ARG A 151 11.30 -15.67 -7.85
CA ARG A 151 11.42 -17.07 -8.31
C ARG A 151 12.40 -17.24 -9.47
N SER A 152 12.54 -16.23 -10.32
CA SER A 152 13.36 -16.28 -11.54
C SER A 152 14.74 -15.65 -11.39
N PHE A 153 15.05 -15.04 -10.23
CA PHE A 153 16.27 -14.27 -10.04
C PHE A 153 17.53 -15.08 -10.41
N ASP A 154 17.70 -16.26 -9.81
CA ASP A 154 18.88 -17.08 -10.00
C ASP A 154 19.02 -17.62 -11.44
N LYS A 155 17.89 -17.90 -12.11
CA LYS A 155 17.87 -18.56 -13.43
C LYS A 155 17.89 -17.58 -14.61
N ILE A 156 17.39 -16.36 -14.42
CA ILE A 156 17.16 -15.39 -15.49
C ILE A 156 17.94 -14.11 -15.22
N PHE A 157 17.63 -13.45 -14.11
CA PHE A 157 18.18 -12.13 -13.82
C PHE A 157 19.67 -12.16 -13.46
N ARG A 158 20.18 -13.27 -12.90
CA ARG A 158 21.62 -13.46 -12.71
C ARG A 158 22.37 -13.44 -14.05
N ASN A 159 21.89 -14.20 -15.03
CA ASN A 159 22.51 -14.21 -16.36
C ASN A 159 22.44 -12.84 -17.05
N PHE A 160 21.31 -12.14 -16.91
CA PHE A 160 21.16 -10.76 -17.40
C PHE A 160 22.25 -9.85 -16.81
N ILE A 161 22.50 -9.91 -15.50
CA ILE A 161 23.56 -9.15 -14.82
C ILE A 161 24.96 -9.59 -15.25
N GLU A 162 25.22 -10.89 -15.38
CA GLU A 162 26.52 -11.45 -15.82
C GLU A 162 26.88 -10.99 -17.23
N LYS A 163 25.89 -10.83 -18.11
CA LYS A 163 26.03 -10.22 -19.44
C LYS A 163 26.23 -8.69 -19.38
N LYS A 164 26.49 -8.12 -18.20
CA LYS A 164 26.64 -6.69 -17.92
C LYS A 164 25.41 -5.85 -18.28
N ASN A 165 24.24 -6.46 -18.38
CA ASN A 165 23.00 -5.70 -18.49
C ASN A 165 22.57 -5.17 -17.12
N LYS A 166 21.90 -4.03 -17.13
CA LYS A 166 21.24 -3.42 -15.98
C LYS A 166 19.93 -2.79 -16.42
N PHE A 167 19.08 -2.45 -15.45
CA PHE A 167 17.94 -1.58 -15.67
C PHE A 167 18.32 -0.15 -15.32
N ASP A 168 18.03 0.76 -16.24
CA ASP A 168 18.25 2.20 -16.03
C ASP A 168 17.09 2.83 -15.26
N PHE A 169 15.90 2.24 -15.35
CA PHE A 169 14.71 2.70 -14.64
C PHE A 169 13.90 1.51 -14.12
N ILE A 170 13.59 1.52 -12.83
CA ILE A 170 12.71 0.56 -12.20
C ILE A 170 11.54 1.32 -11.56
N PHE A 171 10.33 0.97 -11.96
CA PHE A 171 9.09 1.47 -11.36
C PHE A 171 8.38 0.35 -10.59
N VAL A 172 8.11 0.59 -9.31
CA VAL A 172 7.41 -0.35 -8.42
C VAL A 172 6.09 0.26 -7.98
N ASP A 173 4.97 -0.31 -8.42
CA ASP A 173 3.65 0.29 -8.15
C ASP A 173 3.11 0.00 -6.74
N ASP A 174 3.62 -1.03 -6.06
CA ASP A 174 3.26 -1.34 -4.68
C ASP A 174 4.49 -1.73 -3.84
N VAL A 175 4.85 -0.87 -2.89
CA VAL A 175 5.92 -1.15 -1.90
C VAL A 175 5.67 -2.45 -1.17
N ASP A 176 4.43 -2.69 -0.70
CA ASP A 176 4.19 -3.76 0.26
C ASP A 176 4.39 -5.15 -0.39
N ALA A 177 4.14 -5.25 -1.70
CA ALA A 177 4.43 -6.46 -2.47
C ALA A 177 5.94 -6.77 -2.55
N VAL A 178 6.79 -5.75 -2.57
CA VAL A 178 8.25 -5.88 -2.52
C VAL A 178 8.75 -6.12 -1.09
N MET A 179 8.16 -5.44 -0.09
CA MET A 179 8.62 -5.53 1.31
C MET A 179 8.30 -6.86 1.99
N LYS A 180 7.30 -7.62 1.49
CA LYS A 180 7.03 -8.99 1.98
C LYS A 180 8.20 -9.96 1.70
N GLY A 181 8.98 -9.72 0.64
CA GLY A 181 10.14 -10.54 0.29
C GLY A 181 11.45 -9.84 0.62
N SER A 182 12.12 -10.24 1.70
CA SER A 182 13.37 -9.60 2.15
C SER A 182 14.47 -9.59 1.07
N LYS A 183 14.55 -10.63 0.23
CA LYS A 183 15.54 -10.73 -0.87
C LYS A 183 15.25 -9.81 -2.05
N ILE A 184 14.00 -9.41 -2.26
CA ILE A 184 13.60 -8.62 -3.43
C ILE A 184 14.28 -7.25 -3.42
N VAL A 185 14.49 -6.66 -2.24
CA VAL A 185 15.22 -5.39 -2.10
C VAL A 185 16.65 -5.49 -2.65
N GLU A 186 17.38 -6.55 -2.29
CA GLU A 186 18.73 -6.79 -2.79
C GLU A 186 18.73 -7.09 -4.29
N TYR A 187 17.76 -7.86 -4.78
CA TYR A 187 17.59 -8.13 -6.20
C TYR A 187 17.38 -6.86 -7.03
N LEU A 188 16.54 -5.93 -6.55
CA LEU A 188 16.34 -4.65 -7.20
C LEU A 188 17.63 -3.83 -7.27
N LEU A 189 18.36 -3.73 -6.15
CA LEU A 189 19.64 -3.02 -6.12
C LEU A 189 20.65 -3.63 -7.09
N LYS A 190 20.74 -4.97 -7.14
CA LYS A 190 21.62 -5.66 -8.10
C LYS A 190 21.25 -5.37 -9.54
N LEU A 191 19.95 -5.41 -9.84
CA LEU A 191 19.43 -5.12 -11.18
C LEU A 191 19.66 -3.68 -11.64
N MET A 192 19.83 -2.74 -10.71
CA MET A 192 20.22 -1.36 -11.00
C MET A 192 21.73 -1.17 -11.20
N GLY A 193 22.55 -2.17 -10.86
CA GLY A 193 24.00 -2.14 -11.01
C GLY A 193 24.82 -2.08 -9.71
N PHE A 194 24.21 -2.28 -8.54
CA PHE A 194 24.97 -2.52 -7.30
C PHE A 194 25.48 -3.96 -7.25
N ASP A 195 26.68 -4.17 -6.70
CA ASP A 195 27.21 -5.51 -6.47
C ASP A 195 27.09 -5.93 -4.99
N ASP A 196 27.51 -7.15 -4.68
CA ASP A 196 27.44 -7.68 -3.32
C ASP A 196 28.30 -6.88 -2.32
N ARG A 197 29.42 -6.29 -2.76
CA ARG A 197 30.26 -5.44 -1.91
C ARG A 197 29.56 -4.13 -1.58
N ASP A 198 28.89 -3.52 -2.56
CA ASP A 198 28.10 -2.31 -2.32
C ASP A 198 26.97 -2.56 -1.31
N ILE A 199 26.29 -3.71 -1.42
CA ILE A 199 25.21 -4.10 -0.49
C ILE A 199 25.76 -4.29 0.93
N GLU A 200 26.92 -4.93 1.07
CA GLU A 200 27.59 -5.10 2.36
C GLU A 200 27.98 -3.76 3.00
N ILE A 201 28.55 -2.84 2.21
CA ILE A 201 28.84 -1.46 2.66
C ILE A 201 27.55 -0.79 3.14
N GLY A 202 26.43 -0.95 2.41
CA GLY A 202 25.13 -0.46 2.82
C GLY A 202 24.68 -0.99 4.19
N TYR A 203 24.87 -2.29 4.45
CA TYR A 203 24.59 -2.86 5.77
C TYR A 203 25.51 -2.33 6.87
N ARG A 204 26.81 -2.18 6.58
CA ARG A 204 27.78 -1.62 7.51
C ARG A 204 27.42 -0.17 7.87
N LEU A 205 27.05 0.65 6.90
CA LEU A 205 26.55 2.02 7.11
C LEU A 205 25.33 2.08 8.04
N ILE A 206 24.36 1.16 7.87
CA ILE A 206 23.18 1.08 8.74
C ILE A 206 23.58 0.83 10.19
N ASP A 207 24.52 -0.07 10.42
CA ASP A 207 24.97 -0.45 11.76
C ASP A 207 25.85 0.62 12.40
N LEU A 208 26.75 1.24 11.63
CA LEU A 208 27.61 2.34 12.07
C LEU A 208 26.80 3.57 12.46
N LYS A 209 25.85 4.02 11.62
CA LYS A 209 24.98 5.17 11.96
C LYS A 209 24.10 4.90 13.18
N ARG A 210 23.72 3.63 13.40
CA ARG A 210 23.00 3.24 14.60
C ARG A 210 23.90 3.32 15.83
N ARG A 211 25.13 2.82 15.76
CA ARG A 211 26.12 2.88 16.84
C ARG A 211 26.50 4.32 17.17
N SER A 212 26.78 5.16 16.18
CA SER A 212 27.14 6.57 16.41
C SER A 212 26.07 7.33 17.20
N SER A 213 24.79 7.05 16.91
CA SER A 213 23.66 7.63 17.67
C SER A 213 23.68 7.28 19.17
N PHE A 214 24.27 6.14 19.56
CA PHE A 214 24.48 5.79 20.97
C PHE A 214 25.72 6.45 21.56
N CYS A 215 26.79 6.59 20.78
CA CYS A 215 28.05 7.20 21.22
C CYS A 215 27.88 8.69 21.54
N VAL A 216 27.15 9.42 20.69
CA VAL A 216 26.85 10.85 20.89
C VAL A 216 26.02 11.09 22.16
N ASN A 217 25.13 10.17 22.52
CA ASN A 217 24.32 10.28 23.74
C ASN A 217 25.10 9.97 25.03
N LEU A 218 26.33 9.45 24.93
CA LEU A 218 27.13 9.00 26.07
C LEU A 218 28.45 9.76 26.20
N ASP A 219 28.72 10.77 25.36
CA ASP A 219 30.00 11.49 25.24
C ASP A 219 31.21 10.53 25.20
N LYS A 220 31.09 9.44 24.43
CA LYS A 220 32.16 8.46 24.23
C LYS A 220 32.72 8.54 22.81
N GLU A 221 34.04 8.65 22.71
CA GLU A 221 34.75 8.54 21.45
C GLU A 221 34.66 7.09 20.94
N CYS A 222 33.96 6.91 19.83
CA CYS A 222 33.73 5.59 19.24
C CYS A 222 34.64 5.38 18.03
N LEU A 223 35.58 4.44 18.19
CA LEU A 223 36.51 4.06 17.13
C LEU A 223 36.04 2.77 16.44
N ILE A 224 36.26 2.71 15.13
CA ILE A 224 36.11 1.52 14.29
C ILE A 224 37.44 1.33 13.58
N ASP A 225 38.11 0.21 13.84
CA ASP A 225 39.43 -0.10 13.26
C ASP A 225 40.44 1.05 13.47
N GLY A 226 40.42 1.68 14.66
CA GLY A 226 41.31 2.79 15.03
C GLY A 226 40.92 4.17 14.49
N LYS A 227 39.84 4.29 13.69
CA LYS A 227 39.36 5.58 13.16
C LYS A 227 38.06 6.04 13.84
N PRO A 228 37.81 7.35 13.96
CA PRO A 228 36.51 7.87 14.38
C PRO A 228 35.36 7.29 13.54
N ILE A 229 34.28 6.88 14.20
CA ILE A 229 33.13 6.28 13.52
C ILE A 229 32.53 7.17 12.43
N LEU A 230 32.62 8.50 12.59
CA LEU A 230 32.11 9.47 11.62
C LEU A 230 32.93 9.46 10.32
N ASP A 231 34.25 9.35 10.42
CA ASP A 231 35.15 9.29 9.25
C ASP A 231 34.90 8.02 8.43
N VAL A 232 34.72 6.89 9.11
CA VAL A 232 34.38 5.61 8.45
C VAL A 232 33.00 5.69 7.77
N ILE A 233 32.02 6.37 8.38
CA ILE A 233 30.72 6.62 7.77
C ILE A 233 30.86 7.50 6.52
N GLU A 234 31.69 8.54 6.57
CA GLU A 234 31.92 9.45 5.45
C GLU A 234 32.63 8.73 4.28
N GLU A 235 33.66 7.93 4.57
CA GLU A 235 34.39 7.13 3.58
C GLU A 235 33.44 6.21 2.79
N TYR A 236 32.62 5.44 3.50
CA TYR A 236 31.64 4.56 2.86
C TYR A 236 30.53 5.33 2.14
N SER A 237 30.07 6.46 2.70
CA SER A 237 29.05 7.29 2.04
C SER A 237 29.57 7.86 0.72
N LYS A 238 30.83 8.30 0.65
CA LYS A 238 31.49 8.77 -0.58
C LYS A 238 31.63 7.65 -1.62
N ALA A 239 32.03 6.45 -1.20
CA ALA A 239 32.12 5.29 -2.10
C ALA A 239 30.78 4.96 -2.75
N ILE A 240 29.71 4.90 -1.95
CA ILE A 240 28.34 4.66 -2.42
C ILE A 240 27.84 5.80 -3.32
N SER A 241 28.12 7.05 -2.97
CA SER A 241 27.73 8.22 -3.80
C SER A 241 28.38 8.17 -5.19
N LYS A 242 29.65 7.77 -5.29
CA LYS A 242 30.33 7.54 -6.56
C LYS A 242 29.67 6.40 -7.36
N LYS A 243 29.39 5.26 -6.71
CA LYS A 243 28.73 4.11 -7.35
C LYS A 243 27.35 4.47 -7.90
N ARG A 244 26.54 5.18 -7.11
CA ARG A 244 25.16 5.57 -7.43
C ARG A 244 25.04 6.32 -8.76
N LYS A 245 26.06 7.11 -9.15
CA LYS A 245 26.07 7.85 -10.43
C LYS A 245 25.96 6.95 -11.67
N TYR A 246 26.38 5.68 -11.54
CA TYR A 246 26.34 4.70 -12.63
C TYR A 246 25.20 3.68 -12.47
N CYS A 247 24.41 3.78 -11.40
CA CYS A 247 23.27 2.90 -11.17
C CYS A 247 22.01 3.44 -11.85
N GLY A 248 21.05 2.54 -12.07
CA GLY A 248 19.70 2.92 -12.50
C GLY A 248 18.93 3.73 -11.45
N LEU A 249 17.75 4.17 -11.84
CA LEU A 249 16.80 4.93 -11.05
C LEU A 249 15.71 4.01 -10.51
N LEU A 250 15.36 4.13 -9.23
CA LEU A 250 14.22 3.42 -8.63
C LEU A 250 13.15 4.42 -8.20
N ILE A 251 11.95 4.26 -8.73
CA ILE A 251 10.75 4.94 -8.22
C ILE A 251 9.80 3.90 -7.64
N ILE A 252 9.30 4.19 -6.45
CA ILE A 252 8.33 3.33 -5.78
C ILE A 252 7.10 4.14 -5.40
N SER A 253 5.92 3.68 -5.77
CA SER A 253 4.64 4.21 -5.28
C SER A 253 4.53 4.02 -3.76
N SER A 254 4.48 5.11 -2.98
CA SER A 254 4.57 5.10 -1.50
C SER A 254 3.75 4.02 -0.79
N ALA A 255 4.24 3.59 0.38
CA ALA A 255 3.70 2.48 1.14
C ALA A 255 2.40 2.85 1.87
N THR A 256 1.33 2.09 1.62
CA THR A 256 0.16 2.06 2.51
C THR A 256 0.47 1.39 3.85
N GLY A 257 1.50 0.54 3.91
CA GLY A 257 2.00 -0.11 5.11
C GLY A 257 3.26 0.56 5.70
N LYS A 258 3.55 0.32 6.97
CA LYS A 258 4.84 0.73 7.58
C LYS A 258 5.93 -0.20 7.05
N ALA A 259 6.62 0.17 5.96
CA ALA A 259 7.80 -0.55 5.47
C ALA A 259 8.85 -0.63 6.60
N ARG A 260 9.19 -1.86 7.03
CA ARG A 260 10.05 -2.13 8.19
C ARG A 260 11.10 -3.17 7.84
N GLY A 261 12.26 -3.07 8.48
CA GLY A 261 13.35 -4.05 8.36
C GLY A 261 14.70 -3.41 8.05
N LYS A 262 15.80 -4.12 8.36
CA LYS A 262 17.16 -3.65 8.07
C LYS A 262 17.36 -3.44 6.56
N ARG A 263 16.81 -4.34 5.73
CA ARG A 263 16.94 -4.31 4.27
C ARG A 263 16.31 -3.09 3.62
N VAL A 264 15.17 -2.62 4.11
CA VAL A 264 14.51 -1.40 3.59
C VAL A 264 15.39 -0.17 3.76
N LYS A 265 16.25 -0.15 4.79
CA LYS A 265 17.20 0.94 5.01
C LYS A 265 18.31 0.97 3.97
N LEU A 266 18.52 -0.10 3.19
CA LEU A 266 19.47 -0.09 2.07
C LEU A 266 19.07 0.96 1.03
N PHE A 267 17.78 1.21 0.78
CA PHE A 267 17.37 2.30 -0.12
C PHE A 267 17.84 3.67 0.39
N ARG A 268 17.82 3.88 1.71
CA ARG A 268 18.30 5.14 2.28
C ARG A 268 19.81 5.29 2.12
N GLU A 269 20.57 4.25 2.43
CA GLU A 269 22.04 4.33 2.34
C GLU A 269 22.53 4.30 0.89
N LEU A 270 21.99 3.40 0.05
CA LEU A 270 22.46 3.17 -1.32
C LEU A 270 21.83 4.09 -2.36
N LEU A 271 20.56 4.49 -2.18
CA LEU A 271 19.81 5.30 -3.16
C LEU A 271 19.45 6.71 -2.66
N GLY A 272 19.68 7.01 -1.38
CA GLY A 272 19.48 8.36 -0.82
C GLY A 272 18.03 8.71 -0.49
N PHE A 273 17.12 7.74 -0.43
CA PHE A 273 15.73 7.97 -0.04
C PHE A 273 15.23 6.94 0.97
N SER A 274 14.42 7.40 1.93
CA SER A 274 13.64 6.51 2.80
C SER A 274 12.26 6.25 2.23
N ILE A 275 11.66 5.12 2.55
CA ILE A 275 10.21 4.91 2.34
C ILE A 275 9.48 5.50 3.55
N GLY A 276 8.79 6.61 3.33
CA GLY A 276 7.91 7.24 4.32
C GLY A 276 6.54 6.58 4.35
N SER A 277 5.76 6.87 5.39
CA SER A 277 4.34 6.49 5.46
C SER A 277 3.57 7.76 5.77
N THR A 278 2.97 8.38 4.76
CA THR A 278 1.92 9.38 4.96
C THR A 278 0.57 8.71 4.76
N VAL A 279 -0.36 8.99 5.66
CA VAL A 279 -1.74 8.55 5.53
C VAL A 279 -2.54 9.78 5.17
N GLU A 280 -2.55 10.12 3.89
CA GLU A 280 -3.55 11.06 3.37
C GLU A 280 -4.59 10.26 2.61
N ILE A 281 -5.80 10.21 3.17
CA ILE A 281 -6.95 9.50 2.61
C ILE A 281 -7.85 10.55 1.96
N TYR A 282 -7.70 10.74 0.65
CA TYR A 282 -8.65 11.54 -0.12
C TYR A 282 -9.85 10.66 -0.45
N ARG A 283 -10.95 10.90 0.25
CA ARG A 283 -12.15 10.07 0.19
C ARG A 283 -13.38 10.96 0.07
N ASN A 284 -14.11 10.82 -1.03
CA ASN A 284 -15.41 11.43 -1.23
C ASN A 284 -16.47 10.33 -1.23
N ILE A 285 -16.70 9.73 -0.06
CA ILE A 285 -17.63 8.62 0.10
C ILE A 285 -18.73 9.02 1.08
N VAL A 286 -19.98 8.73 0.71
CA VAL A 286 -21.08 8.75 1.66
C VAL A 286 -21.04 7.43 2.43
N ASP A 287 -20.72 7.51 3.71
CA ASP A 287 -20.73 6.38 4.64
C ASP A 287 -22.11 6.27 5.28
N ALA A 288 -22.87 5.24 4.89
CA ALA A 288 -24.19 4.95 5.39
C ALA A 288 -24.21 3.67 6.21
N TYR A 289 -25.15 3.55 7.15
CA TYR A 289 -25.46 2.29 7.83
C TYR A 289 -26.96 2.02 7.82
N THR A 290 -27.33 0.74 7.91
CA THR A 290 -28.72 0.31 8.16
C THR A 290 -28.71 -0.81 9.19
N TYR A 291 -29.75 -0.85 10.02
CA TYR A 291 -29.87 -1.84 11.08
C TYR A 291 -30.55 -3.10 10.58
N ILE A 292 -29.98 -4.26 10.89
CA ILE A 292 -30.50 -5.58 10.54
C ILE A 292 -30.97 -6.24 11.83
N GLU A 293 -32.29 -6.30 12.01
CA GLU A 293 -32.93 -6.89 13.20
C GLU A 293 -32.56 -8.36 13.42
N HIS A 294 -32.45 -9.12 12.32
CA HIS A 294 -32.15 -10.55 12.35
C HIS A 294 -31.16 -10.90 11.24
N PRO A 295 -30.11 -11.70 11.52
CA PRO A 295 -29.11 -12.10 10.51
C PRO A 295 -29.73 -12.70 9.24
N GLY A 296 -30.84 -13.44 9.37
CA GLY A 296 -31.56 -14.02 8.23
C GLY A 296 -32.16 -12.98 7.26
N LYS A 297 -32.44 -11.76 7.72
CA LYS A 297 -32.95 -10.66 6.87
C LYS A 297 -31.83 -9.89 6.15
N ALA A 298 -30.56 -10.17 6.45
CA ALA A 298 -29.43 -9.45 5.86
C ALA A 298 -29.42 -9.59 4.33
N VAL A 299 -29.66 -10.79 3.81
CA VAL A 299 -29.68 -11.03 2.35
C VAL A 299 -30.91 -10.42 1.69
N ASP A 300 -32.07 -10.42 2.37
CA ASP A 300 -33.27 -9.72 1.89
C ASP A 300 -33.00 -8.22 1.72
N LYS A 301 -32.43 -7.58 2.75
CA LYS A 301 -32.09 -6.17 2.70
C LYS A 301 -31.01 -5.89 1.65
N LEU A 302 -30.05 -6.80 1.48
CA LEU A 302 -29.03 -6.70 0.44
C LEU A 302 -29.65 -6.69 -0.96
N VAL A 303 -30.64 -7.54 -1.22
CA VAL A 303 -31.35 -7.62 -2.50
C VAL A 303 -32.09 -6.31 -2.79
N GLU A 304 -32.78 -5.76 -1.80
CA GLU A 304 -33.45 -4.44 -1.90
C GLU A 304 -32.44 -3.34 -2.26
N VAL A 305 -31.32 -3.29 -1.52
CA VAL A 305 -30.24 -2.32 -1.73
C VAL A 305 -29.65 -2.47 -3.14
N ILE A 306 -29.26 -3.69 -3.55
CA ILE A 306 -28.68 -3.91 -4.88
C ILE A 306 -29.66 -3.52 -6.00
N ARG A 307 -30.94 -3.85 -5.88
CA ARG A 307 -31.95 -3.49 -6.89
C ARG A 307 -32.11 -1.99 -7.02
N ARG A 308 -32.05 -1.24 -5.92
CA ARG A 308 -32.12 0.23 -5.93
C ARG A 308 -30.84 0.87 -6.46
N LEU A 309 -29.67 0.37 -6.06
CA LEU A 309 -28.38 0.93 -6.46
C LEU A 309 -27.98 0.55 -7.89
N GLY A 310 -28.44 -0.60 -8.39
CA GLY A 310 -28.12 -1.13 -9.71
C GLY A 310 -26.75 -1.81 -9.76
N ASP A 311 -26.01 -1.54 -10.84
CA ASP A 311 -24.76 -2.23 -11.17
C ASP A 311 -23.53 -1.68 -10.40
N GLY A 312 -22.37 -2.32 -10.49
CA GLY A 312 -21.09 -1.80 -10.01
C GLY A 312 -20.86 -2.00 -8.51
N GLY A 313 -21.55 -2.98 -7.91
CA GLY A 313 -21.50 -3.26 -6.48
C GLY A 313 -20.39 -4.21 -6.07
N ILE A 314 -19.76 -3.93 -4.92
CA ILE A 314 -18.93 -4.92 -4.21
C ILE A 314 -19.53 -5.20 -2.84
N VAL A 315 -19.81 -6.47 -2.56
CA VAL A 315 -20.32 -6.94 -1.28
C VAL A 315 -19.18 -7.60 -0.50
N TYR A 316 -18.96 -7.10 0.71
CA TYR A 316 -17.94 -7.56 1.62
C TYR A 316 -18.54 -8.35 2.76
N VAL A 317 -18.04 -9.57 2.94
CA VAL A 317 -18.37 -10.45 4.07
C VAL A 317 -17.28 -10.33 5.14
N PRO A 318 -17.62 -10.17 6.44
CA PRO A 318 -16.66 -10.21 7.54
C PRO A 318 -15.76 -11.45 7.52
N LEU A 319 -14.50 -11.30 7.95
CA LEU A 319 -13.51 -12.38 7.94
C LEU A 319 -13.93 -13.61 8.73
N ASP A 320 -14.61 -13.40 9.86
CA ASP A 320 -15.12 -14.43 10.77
C ASP A 320 -16.25 -15.29 10.18
N LEU A 321 -17.01 -14.76 9.20
CA LEU A 321 -18.05 -15.53 8.49
C LEU A 321 -17.48 -16.33 7.31
N GLY A 322 -16.30 -15.94 6.82
CA GLY A 322 -15.51 -16.74 5.88
C GLY A 322 -16.10 -16.85 4.46
N ILE A 323 -15.46 -17.74 3.68
CA ILE A 323 -15.78 -17.94 2.25
C ILE A 323 -17.09 -18.72 2.07
N GLU A 324 -17.42 -19.63 2.99
CA GLU A 324 -18.64 -20.44 2.92
C GLU A 324 -19.89 -19.57 3.02
N TYR A 325 -19.92 -18.60 3.93
CA TYR A 325 -21.02 -17.64 3.99
C TYR A 325 -21.07 -16.76 2.73
N ALA A 326 -19.93 -16.34 2.21
CA ALA A 326 -19.88 -15.59 0.95
C ALA A 326 -20.42 -16.41 -0.24
N GLN A 327 -20.23 -17.73 -0.28
CA GLN A 327 -20.82 -18.63 -1.27
C GLN A 327 -22.35 -18.68 -1.14
N LYS A 328 -22.86 -18.87 0.09
CA LYS A 328 -24.30 -18.86 0.37
C LYS A 328 -24.97 -17.56 -0.10
N VAL A 329 -24.35 -16.42 0.21
CA VAL A 329 -24.83 -15.09 -0.24
C VAL A 329 -24.90 -15.03 -1.78
N VAL A 330 -23.90 -15.55 -2.49
CA VAL A 330 -23.90 -15.57 -3.97
C VAL A 330 -25.02 -16.44 -4.52
N GLU A 331 -25.26 -17.62 -3.93
CA GLU A 331 -26.34 -18.51 -4.34
C GLU A 331 -27.71 -17.88 -4.13
N GLU A 332 -27.95 -17.28 -2.97
CA GLU A 332 -29.22 -16.60 -2.66
C GLU A 332 -29.49 -15.40 -3.58
N LEU A 333 -28.45 -14.60 -3.87
CA LEU A 333 -28.55 -13.48 -4.80
C LEU A 333 -28.86 -13.95 -6.23
N ARG A 334 -28.21 -15.03 -6.71
CA ARG A 334 -28.50 -15.61 -8.03
C ARG A 334 -29.91 -16.16 -8.12
N ASN A 335 -30.38 -16.87 -7.09
CA ASN A 335 -31.74 -17.38 -7.03
C ASN A 335 -32.80 -16.26 -7.10
N ARG A 336 -32.43 -15.03 -6.71
CA ARG A 336 -33.28 -13.83 -6.79
C ARG A 336 -33.05 -12.99 -8.06
N GLY A 337 -32.35 -13.55 -9.05
CA GLY A 337 -32.14 -12.97 -10.37
C GLY A 337 -31.03 -11.92 -10.45
N ILE A 338 -30.14 -11.85 -9.46
CA ILE A 338 -29.01 -10.90 -9.48
C ILE A 338 -27.80 -11.55 -10.16
N GLU A 339 -27.25 -10.88 -11.16
CA GLU A 339 -26.02 -11.28 -11.83
C GLU A 339 -24.81 -11.02 -10.91
N VAL A 340 -24.40 -12.06 -10.17
CA VAL A 340 -23.36 -11.97 -9.15
C VAL A 340 -22.34 -13.11 -9.29
N ASP A 341 -21.07 -12.80 -8.96
CA ASP A 341 -20.01 -13.79 -8.83
C ASP A 341 -19.22 -13.65 -7.52
N LEU A 342 -18.69 -14.78 -7.06
CA LEU A 342 -17.77 -14.86 -5.93
C LEU A 342 -16.33 -14.57 -6.37
N VAL A 343 -15.62 -13.73 -5.62
CA VAL A 343 -14.18 -13.52 -5.76
C VAL A 343 -13.43 -14.21 -4.64
N VAL A 344 -12.71 -15.28 -4.98
CA VAL A 344 -11.77 -15.97 -4.10
C VAL A 344 -10.36 -15.77 -4.63
N SER A 345 -9.37 -15.71 -3.73
CA SER A 345 -7.96 -15.65 -4.10
C SER A 345 -7.62 -16.76 -5.12
N GLY A 346 -7.04 -16.39 -6.26
CA GLY A 346 -6.68 -17.31 -7.35
C GLY A 346 -7.73 -17.48 -8.47
N LYS A 347 -9.02 -17.18 -8.25
CA LYS A 347 -10.08 -17.28 -9.28
C LYS A 347 -10.48 -15.89 -9.80
N GLN A 348 -9.78 -15.41 -10.85
CA GLN A 348 -9.95 -14.04 -11.35
C GLN A 348 -10.91 -13.91 -12.56
N LYS A 349 -11.56 -15.00 -13.00
CA LYS A 349 -12.57 -14.94 -14.08
C LYS A 349 -13.75 -14.03 -13.72
N ALA A 350 -14.20 -14.09 -12.47
CA ALA A 350 -15.26 -13.25 -11.92
C ALA A 350 -14.96 -11.75 -12.09
N LEU A 351 -13.72 -11.33 -11.82
CA LEU A 351 -13.34 -9.93 -11.96
C LEU A 351 -13.39 -9.46 -13.41
N GLN A 352 -12.94 -10.30 -14.35
CA GLN A 352 -12.96 -9.96 -15.77
C GLN A 352 -14.40 -9.80 -16.26
N ARG A 353 -15.29 -10.74 -15.92
CA ARG A 353 -16.73 -10.65 -16.20
C ARG A 353 -17.36 -9.38 -15.62
N PHE A 354 -16.98 -8.97 -14.41
CA PHE A 354 -17.44 -7.73 -13.82
C PHE A 354 -16.90 -6.47 -14.54
N ILE A 355 -15.66 -6.50 -15.02
CA ILE A 355 -15.10 -5.42 -15.85
C ILE A 355 -15.87 -5.31 -17.18
N ASP A 356 -16.18 -6.45 -17.79
CA ASP A 356 -16.80 -6.53 -19.12
C ASP A 356 -18.31 -6.21 -19.08
N GLY A 357 -18.95 -6.37 -17.91
CA GLY A 357 -20.36 -6.03 -17.70
C GLY A 357 -21.26 -7.25 -17.48
N ASP A 358 -20.76 -8.46 -17.69
CA ASP A 358 -21.49 -9.73 -17.57
C ASP A 358 -21.93 -10.06 -16.13
N VAL A 359 -21.32 -9.39 -15.16
CA VAL A 359 -21.63 -9.52 -13.73
C VAL A 359 -21.82 -8.12 -13.16
N LYS A 360 -22.91 -7.95 -12.42
CA LYS A 360 -23.31 -6.66 -11.84
C LYS A 360 -22.76 -6.43 -10.44
N VAL A 361 -22.54 -7.52 -9.69
CA VAL A 361 -22.08 -7.47 -8.30
C VAL A 361 -20.99 -8.51 -8.04
N LEU A 362 -19.97 -8.13 -7.28
CA LEU A 362 -18.97 -9.07 -6.77
C LEU A 362 -19.15 -9.29 -5.28
N VAL A 363 -19.04 -10.53 -4.82
CA VAL A 363 -19.05 -10.88 -3.39
C VAL A 363 -17.67 -11.41 -2.99
N GLY A 364 -17.16 -11.02 -1.84
CA GLY A 364 -15.97 -11.66 -1.27
C GLY A 364 -15.67 -11.25 0.17
N VAL A 365 -14.69 -11.91 0.76
CA VAL A 365 -14.31 -11.70 2.17
C VAL A 365 -13.49 -10.42 2.32
N ALA A 366 -13.81 -9.61 3.34
CA ALA A 366 -13.12 -8.37 3.71
C ALA A 366 -11.74 -8.65 4.33
N VAL A 367 -10.77 -9.03 3.50
CA VAL A 367 -9.38 -9.23 3.92
C VAL A 367 -8.54 -8.05 3.46
N TYR A 368 -7.79 -7.40 4.36
CA TYR A 368 -6.95 -6.22 4.03
C TYR A 368 -6.06 -6.41 2.79
N TYR A 369 -5.41 -7.57 2.64
CA TYR A 369 -4.58 -7.92 1.47
C TYR A 369 -5.33 -8.70 0.39
N GLY A 370 -6.65 -8.85 0.52
CA GLY A 370 -7.50 -9.53 -0.43
C GLY A 370 -7.60 -8.80 -1.76
N LEU A 371 -7.95 -9.54 -2.82
CA LEU A 371 -8.05 -9.01 -4.17
C LEU A 371 -9.06 -7.86 -4.26
N LEU A 372 -10.27 -8.01 -3.70
CA LEU A 372 -11.31 -6.96 -3.73
C LEU A 372 -10.92 -5.71 -2.93
N VAL A 373 -10.29 -5.89 -1.77
CA VAL A 373 -9.96 -4.79 -0.85
C VAL A 373 -8.77 -3.97 -1.34
N ARG A 374 -7.77 -4.59 -1.98
CA ARG A 374 -6.54 -3.89 -2.39
C ARG A 374 -6.10 -4.15 -3.83
N GLY A 375 -6.33 -5.34 -4.35
CA GLY A 375 -5.74 -5.83 -5.60
C GLY A 375 -6.47 -5.47 -6.89
N ILE A 376 -7.47 -4.57 -6.83
CA ILE A 376 -8.21 -4.08 -8.00
C ILE A 376 -8.21 -2.55 -8.10
N ASP A 377 -8.20 -2.07 -9.34
CA ASP A 377 -8.23 -0.64 -9.70
C ASP A 377 -9.13 -0.40 -10.93
N ILE A 378 -10.45 -0.37 -10.70
CA ILE A 378 -11.46 -0.23 -11.75
C ILE A 378 -12.47 0.88 -11.34
N PRO A 379 -12.00 2.12 -11.14
CA PRO A 379 -12.82 3.21 -10.61
C PRO A 379 -13.99 3.61 -11.52
N GLU A 380 -13.96 3.29 -12.82
CA GLU A 380 -15.05 3.50 -13.78
C GLU A 380 -16.23 2.55 -13.60
N ARG A 381 -16.01 1.41 -12.92
CA ARG A 381 -17.02 0.34 -12.76
C ARG A 381 -17.59 0.29 -11.35
N ILE A 382 -16.73 0.46 -10.34
CA ILE A 382 -17.10 0.27 -8.93
C ILE A 382 -17.84 1.52 -8.46
N ARG A 383 -19.14 1.40 -8.17
CA ARG A 383 -20.03 2.50 -7.76
C ARG A 383 -20.23 2.54 -6.25
N TYR A 384 -20.47 1.38 -5.65
CA TYR A 384 -20.79 1.27 -4.23
C TYR A 384 -20.22 0.00 -3.60
N ALA A 385 -20.09 0.04 -2.27
CA ALA A 385 -19.68 -1.09 -1.44
C ALA A 385 -20.76 -1.37 -0.40
N VAL A 386 -21.11 -2.63 -0.18
CA VAL A 386 -21.99 -3.06 0.91
C VAL A 386 -21.22 -4.01 1.81
N PHE A 387 -21.22 -3.74 3.11
CA PHE A 387 -20.61 -4.59 4.12
C PHE A 387 -21.71 -5.35 4.86
N LEU A 388 -21.75 -6.67 4.72
CA LEU A 388 -22.68 -7.56 5.43
C LEU A 388 -22.23 -7.80 6.88
N GLY A 389 -22.10 -6.71 7.63
CA GLY A 389 -21.51 -6.69 8.96
C GLY A 389 -20.22 -5.88 9.00
N VAL A 390 -19.89 -5.40 10.20
CA VAL A 390 -18.64 -4.66 10.46
C VAL A 390 -17.43 -5.54 10.18
N PRO A 391 -16.48 -5.14 9.30
CA PRO A 391 -15.20 -5.82 9.18
C PRO A 391 -14.54 -5.90 10.56
N ARG A 392 -14.27 -7.12 11.05
CA ARG A 392 -13.86 -7.32 12.44
C ARG A 392 -12.91 -8.48 12.60
N HIS A 393 -12.16 -8.43 13.69
CA HIS A 393 -11.45 -9.57 14.25
C HIS A 393 -12.29 -10.19 15.37
N LYS A 394 -12.46 -11.50 15.33
CA LYS A 394 -13.10 -12.28 16.39
C LYS A 394 -12.03 -12.98 17.21
N ILE A 395 -11.98 -12.71 18.52
CA ILE A 395 -10.96 -13.24 19.44
C ILE A 395 -11.66 -13.92 20.60
N SER A 396 -11.31 -15.18 20.89
CA SER A 396 -11.85 -15.85 22.06
C SER A 396 -11.24 -15.30 23.34
N LEU A 397 -12.08 -14.98 24.32
CA LEU A 397 -11.68 -14.60 25.67
C LEU A 397 -11.56 -15.83 26.59
N SER A 398 -12.35 -16.88 26.34
CA SER A 398 -12.30 -18.12 27.12
C SER A 398 -11.16 -19.05 26.68
N ARG A 399 -10.81 -19.04 25.38
CA ARG A 399 -9.74 -19.85 24.78
C ARG A 399 -8.63 -18.93 24.24
N VAL A 400 -7.94 -18.24 25.15
CA VAL A 400 -6.83 -17.34 24.80
C VAL A 400 -5.74 -18.11 24.06
N ASP A 401 -5.15 -17.50 23.03
CA ASP A 401 -4.05 -18.05 22.24
C ASP A 401 -2.71 -17.38 22.62
N TYR A 402 -1.60 -18.09 22.44
CA TYR A 402 -0.23 -17.59 22.62
C TYR A 402 0.19 -16.55 21.57
N SER A 403 -0.61 -16.33 20.52
CA SER A 403 -0.34 -15.34 19.48
C SER A 403 -0.09 -13.94 20.06
N PRO A 404 1.11 -13.34 19.85
CA PRO A 404 1.41 -11.97 20.29
C PRO A 404 0.42 -10.93 19.75
N GLN A 405 -0.14 -11.15 18.57
CA GLN A 405 -1.13 -10.26 17.98
C GLN A 405 -2.45 -10.31 18.75
N SER A 406 -2.93 -11.51 19.07
CA SER A 406 -4.14 -11.72 19.85
C SER A 406 -3.97 -11.17 21.27
N LEU A 407 -2.85 -11.47 21.92
CA LEU A 407 -2.52 -10.95 23.25
C LEU A 407 -2.46 -9.42 23.28
N ILE A 408 -1.80 -8.77 22.31
CA ILE A 408 -1.80 -7.30 22.22
C ILE A 408 -3.23 -6.76 22.12
N LYS A 409 -4.08 -7.36 21.29
CA LYS A 409 -5.46 -6.90 21.08
C LYS A 409 -6.29 -7.02 22.38
N ILE A 410 -6.21 -8.15 23.07
CA ILE A 410 -6.85 -8.37 24.37
C ILE A 410 -6.32 -7.38 25.40
N LEU A 411 -5.00 -7.30 25.58
CA LEU A 411 -4.38 -6.41 26.56
C LEU A 411 -4.72 -4.94 26.32
N THR A 412 -4.79 -4.49 25.06
CA THR A 412 -5.16 -3.11 24.71
C THR A 412 -6.55 -2.76 25.23
N VAL A 413 -7.48 -3.71 25.16
CA VAL A 413 -8.83 -3.56 25.71
C VAL A 413 -8.82 -3.63 27.23
N LEU A 414 -8.02 -4.52 27.81
CA LEU A 414 -7.91 -4.66 29.26
C LEU A 414 -7.38 -3.40 29.95
N VAL A 415 -6.53 -2.59 29.30
CA VAL A 415 -6.02 -1.31 29.86
C VAL A 415 -7.14 -0.39 30.35
N ASP A 416 -8.29 -0.40 29.67
CA ASP A 416 -9.39 0.51 29.98
C ASP A 416 -10.28 0.02 31.13
N VAL A 417 -10.30 -1.30 31.40
CA VAL A 417 -11.18 -1.92 32.41
C VAL A 417 -10.46 -2.34 33.69
N VAL A 418 -9.14 -2.46 33.69
CA VAL A 418 -8.39 -2.80 34.91
C VAL A 418 -8.17 -1.59 35.81
N GLU A 419 -7.93 -1.86 37.09
CA GLU A 419 -7.48 -0.87 38.08
C GLU A 419 -6.23 -0.10 37.61
N SER A 420 -6.16 1.18 37.98
CA SER A 420 -5.07 2.09 37.58
C SER A 420 -3.67 1.56 37.88
N SER A 421 -3.50 0.81 38.98
CA SER A 421 -2.22 0.20 39.39
C SER A 421 -1.67 -0.81 38.39
N LYS A 422 -2.54 -1.47 37.61
CA LYS A 422 -2.16 -2.52 36.64
C LYS A 422 -1.97 -1.99 35.21
N LYS A 423 -2.43 -0.77 34.91
CA LYS A 423 -2.37 -0.20 33.56
C LYS A 423 -0.95 -0.13 33.03
N ASP A 424 -0.01 0.34 33.86
CA ASP A 424 1.41 0.45 33.48
C ASP A 424 2.05 -0.92 33.21
N GLU A 425 1.66 -1.95 33.95
CA GLU A 425 2.15 -3.31 33.75
C GLU A 425 1.68 -3.84 32.39
N ILE A 426 0.38 -3.69 32.08
CA ILE A 426 -0.21 -4.08 30.80
C ILE A 426 0.45 -3.32 29.64
N ILE A 427 0.67 -2.01 29.78
CA ILE A 427 1.36 -1.21 28.76
C ILE A 427 2.78 -1.72 28.52
N LYS A 428 3.53 -2.07 29.58
CA LYS A 428 4.87 -2.68 29.45
C LYS A 428 4.82 -4.03 28.73
N MET A 429 3.80 -4.87 29.00
CA MET A 429 3.59 -6.14 28.29
C MET A 429 3.30 -5.93 26.80
N ILE A 430 2.40 -5.00 26.46
CA ILE A 430 2.09 -4.61 25.06
C ILE A 430 3.36 -4.14 24.35
N LEU A 431 4.18 -3.30 25.00
CA LEU A 431 5.44 -2.82 24.44
C LEU A 431 6.44 -3.96 24.21
N SER A 432 6.51 -4.93 25.11
CA SER A 432 7.36 -6.13 25.00
C SER A 432 6.93 -7.00 23.82
N LEU A 433 5.65 -7.33 23.68
CA LEU A 433 5.12 -8.07 22.53
C LEU A 433 5.37 -7.30 21.21
N ARG A 434 5.17 -5.98 21.20
CA ARG A 434 5.49 -5.14 20.04
C ARG A 434 6.99 -5.14 19.72
N ARG A 435 7.88 -5.29 20.69
CA ARG A 435 9.34 -5.41 20.46
C ARG A 435 9.68 -6.78 19.87
N ILE A 436 9.08 -7.84 20.39
CA ILE A 436 9.22 -9.22 19.88
C ILE A 436 8.79 -9.28 18.42
N MET A 437 7.57 -8.82 18.10
CA MET A 437 7.06 -8.75 16.73
C MET A 437 7.89 -7.90 15.77
N ARG A 438 8.71 -6.98 16.30
CA ARG A 438 9.62 -6.15 15.49
C ARG A 438 10.98 -6.81 15.25
N ARG A 439 11.40 -7.75 16.09
CA ARG A 439 12.74 -8.35 16.07
C ARG A 439 12.74 -9.78 15.55
N VAL A 440 11.66 -10.51 15.74
CA VAL A 440 11.51 -11.92 15.35
C VAL A 440 10.74 -12.00 14.03
N SER A 441 11.18 -12.87 13.11
CA SER A 441 10.47 -13.11 11.86
C SER A 441 9.10 -13.75 12.10
N PHE A 442 8.18 -13.56 11.15
CA PHE A 442 6.83 -14.12 11.22
C PHE A 442 6.83 -15.65 11.34
N ASP A 443 7.62 -16.34 10.51
CA ASP A 443 7.69 -17.80 10.53
C ASP A 443 8.21 -18.34 11.87
N ARG A 444 9.29 -17.74 12.40
CA ARG A 444 9.82 -18.13 13.72
C ARG A 444 8.80 -17.87 14.82
N LEU A 445 8.05 -16.76 14.77
CA LEU A 445 6.99 -16.51 15.74
C LEU A 445 5.88 -17.55 15.67
N ASN A 446 5.47 -17.98 14.46
CA ASN A 446 4.48 -19.04 14.33
C ASN A 446 4.99 -20.36 14.91
N THR A 447 6.26 -20.72 14.65
CA THR A 447 6.88 -21.91 15.27
C THR A 447 6.87 -21.80 16.80
N ILE A 448 7.25 -20.66 17.36
CA ILE A 448 7.24 -20.44 18.82
C ILE A 448 5.82 -20.60 19.38
N VAL A 449 4.81 -20.02 18.71
CA VAL A 449 3.41 -20.10 19.14
C VAL A 449 2.90 -21.53 19.12
N GLU A 450 3.19 -22.30 18.06
CA GLU A 450 2.80 -23.71 17.97
C GLU A 450 3.50 -24.58 19.02
N GLU A 451 4.80 -24.36 19.26
CA GLU A 451 5.53 -25.06 20.33
C GLU A 451 4.97 -24.74 21.71
N LEU A 452 4.62 -23.48 21.99
CA LEU A 452 3.99 -23.08 23.26
C LEU A 452 2.60 -23.71 23.43
N LYS A 453 1.80 -23.82 22.36
CA LYS A 453 0.51 -24.55 22.39
C LYS A 453 0.68 -26.02 22.73
N GLN A 454 1.80 -26.63 22.32
CA GLN A 454 2.16 -28.01 22.64
C GLN A 454 2.80 -28.16 24.04
N GLY A 455 2.91 -27.08 24.81
CA GLY A 455 3.53 -27.07 26.14
C GLY A 455 5.05 -27.04 26.14
N VAL A 456 5.69 -26.85 24.97
CA VAL A 456 7.15 -26.77 24.86
C VAL A 456 7.62 -25.36 25.17
N VAL A 457 8.27 -25.21 26.32
CA VAL A 457 8.88 -23.95 26.76
C VAL A 457 10.39 -24.08 26.73
N LYS A 458 11.04 -23.39 25.79
CA LYS A 458 12.51 -23.34 25.70
C LYS A 458 13.08 -22.27 26.64
N GLU A 459 14.34 -22.46 27.03
CA GLU A 459 15.19 -21.48 27.76
C GLU A 459 15.54 -20.25 26.88
N ASP A 460 14.56 -19.67 26.19
CA ASP A 460 14.70 -18.51 25.33
C ASP A 460 13.82 -17.37 25.87
N ALA A 461 14.38 -16.15 25.92
CA ALA A 461 13.71 -15.00 26.50
C ALA A 461 12.36 -14.67 25.83
N VAL A 462 12.20 -14.97 24.54
CA VAL A 462 10.95 -14.76 23.81
C VAL A 462 9.88 -15.75 24.28
N TYR A 463 10.21 -17.03 24.44
CA TYR A 463 9.28 -18.05 24.97
C TYR A 463 8.79 -17.65 26.35
N LYS A 464 9.73 -17.40 27.28
CA LYS A 464 9.41 -16.99 28.66
C LYS A 464 8.55 -15.73 28.71
N THR A 465 8.83 -14.73 27.84
CA THR A 465 8.05 -13.49 27.79
C THR A 465 6.63 -13.73 27.27
N ILE A 466 6.46 -14.47 26.17
CA ILE A 466 5.12 -14.74 25.61
C ILE A 466 4.30 -15.55 26.62
N GLN A 467 4.89 -16.60 27.20
CA GLN A 467 4.22 -17.43 28.20
C GLN A 467 3.79 -16.62 29.43
N LYS A 468 4.69 -15.81 30.00
CA LYS A 468 4.36 -14.95 31.15
C LYS A 468 3.18 -14.03 30.85
N ILE A 469 3.18 -13.40 29.68
CA ILE A 469 2.11 -12.47 29.28
C ILE A 469 0.80 -13.22 29.02
N TYR A 470 0.87 -14.41 28.42
CA TYR A 470 -0.28 -15.29 28.22
C TYR A 470 -0.93 -15.67 29.56
N GLU A 471 -0.15 -16.17 30.53
CA GLU A 471 -0.67 -16.59 31.84
C GLU A 471 -1.29 -15.40 32.59
N TYR A 472 -0.63 -14.25 32.57
CA TYR A 472 -1.16 -13.03 33.16
C TYR A 472 -2.49 -12.60 32.53
N THR A 473 -2.59 -12.67 31.20
CA THR A 473 -3.81 -12.35 30.46
C THR A 473 -4.94 -13.30 30.86
N LYS A 474 -4.66 -14.60 30.95
CA LYS A 474 -5.61 -15.63 31.38
C LYS A 474 -6.09 -15.39 32.82
N GLN A 475 -5.19 -15.04 33.73
CA GLN A 475 -5.52 -14.74 35.13
C GLN A 475 -6.41 -13.50 35.29
N ILE A 476 -6.24 -12.48 34.44
CA ILE A 476 -7.13 -11.31 34.46
C ILE A 476 -8.52 -11.69 33.93
N LEU A 477 -8.57 -12.42 32.81
CA LEU A 477 -9.83 -12.81 32.17
C LEU A 477 -10.65 -13.83 32.98
N SER A 478 -10.03 -14.55 33.92
CA SER A 478 -10.76 -15.46 34.81
C SER A 478 -11.54 -14.75 35.92
N ARG A 479 -11.42 -13.42 36.05
CA ARG A 479 -12.17 -12.63 37.04
C ARG A 479 -13.51 -12.19 36.45
N ASN A 480 -14.61 -12.60 37.07
CA ASN A 480 -15.97 -12.26 36.61
C ASN A 480 -16.20 -10.74 36.51
N GLU A 481 -15.69 -9.96 37.48
CA GLU A 481 -15.78 -8.49 37.49
C GLU A 481 -15.19 -7.84 36.23
N ILE A 482 -14.10 -8.41 35.71
CA ILE A 482 -13.46 -7.93 34.48
C ILE A 482 -14.32 -8.26 33.27
N ILE A 483 -14.87 -9.48 33.19
CA ILE A 483 -15.75 -9.89 32.09
C ILE A 483 -17.03 -9.04 32.08
N GLU A 484 -17.61 -8.76 33.24
CA GLU A 484 -18.76 -7.85 33.34
C GLU A 484 -18.42 -6.42 32.91
N SER A 485 -17.27 -5.91 33.35
CA SER A 485 -16.80 -4.57 32.95
C SER A 485 -16.61 -4.48 31.43
N LEU A 486 -16.06 -5.54 30.82
CA LEU A 486 -15.92 -5.64 29.36
C LEU A 486 -17.27 -5.70 28.64
N LYS A 487 -18.26 -6.42 29.18
CA LYS A 487 -19.62 -6.48 28.62
C LYS A 487 -20.36 -5.13 28.69
N ARG A 488 -20.05 -4.30 29.70
CA ARG A 488 -20.64 -2.95 29.87
C ARG A 488 -19.98 -1.88 28.99
N ASP A 489 -18.77 -2.11 28.48
CA ASP A 489 -18.09 -1.15 27.60
C ASP A 489 -18.85 -1.01 26.27
N GLN A 490 -19.33 0.20 25.96
CA GLN A 490 -20.10 0.47 24.74
C GLN A 490 -19.26 0.47 23.45
N ARG A 491 -17.93 0.38 23.55
CA ARG A 491 -16.98 0.50 22.41
C ARG A 491 -16.51 -0.86 21.91
N ILE A 492 -16.90 -1.93 22.60
CA ILE A 492 -16.44 -3.29 22.37
C ILE A 492 -17.65 -4.20 22.40
N ALA A 493 -17.82 -5.01 21.37
CA ALA A 493 -18.86 -6.04 21.38
C ALA A 493 -18.27 -7.34 21.94
N ILE A 494 -18.79 -7.75 23.09
CA ILE A 494 -18.59 -9.08 23.66
C ILE A 494 -19.83 -9.91 23.34
N ILE A 495 -19.62 -11.04 22.68
CA ILE A 495 -20.68 -11.98 22.32
C ILE A 495 -20.36 -13.36 22.92
N GLU A 496 -21.40 -14.18 23.04
CA GLU A 496 -21.29 -15.56 23.49
C GLU A 496 -21.84 -16.45 22.39
N GLU A 497 -21.04 -17.41 21.93
CA GLU A 497 -21.42 -18.39 20.92
C GLU A 497 -20.96 -19.78 21.39
N ASP A 498 -21.86 -20.76 21.40
CA ASP A 498 -21.59 -22.13 21.85
C ASP A 498 -20.90 -22.21 23.23
N GLY A 499 -21.30 -21.33 24.16
CA GLY A 499 -20.73 -21.23 25.51
C GLY A 499 -19.31 -20.64 25.56
N VAL A 500 -18.82 -20.06 24.46
CA VAL A 500 -17.50 -19.42 24.37
C VAL A 500 -17.68 -17.91 24.22
N LEU A 501 -17.00 -17.15 25.08
CA LEU A 501 -16.99 -15.69 25.00
C LEU A 501 -16.00 -15.24 23.93
N TYR A 502 -16.49 -14.37 23.05
CA TYR A 502 -15.70 -13.72 22.00
C TYR A 502 -15.76 -12.21 22.14
N MET A 503 -14.62 -11.58 21.87
CA MET A 503 -14.50 -10.16 21.69
C MET A 503 -14.39 -9.86 20.19
N LEU A 504 -15.25 -8.96 19.71
CA LEU A 504 -15.26 -8.48 18.34
C LEU A 504 -14.59 -7.10 18.28
N ILE A 505 -13.54 -6.97 17.48
CA ILE A 505 -12.78 -5.73 17.31
C ILE A 505 -12.93 -5.24 15.86
N PRO A 506 -13.54 -4.07 15.63
CA PRO A 506 -13.63 -3.47 14.30
C PRO A 506 -12.26 -3.24 13.64
N ASP A 507 -12.16 -3.57 12.36
CA ASP A 507 -10.97 -3.42 11.50
C ASP A 507 -11.13 -2.20 10.58
N ALA A 508 -10.86 -1.02 11.14
CA ALA A 508 -10.91 0.26 10.43
C ALA A 508 -10.00 0.31 9.18
N PRO A 509 -8.73 -0.17 9.20
CA PRO A 509 -7.90 -0.24 8.00
C PRO A 509 -8.55 -1.01 6.84
N THR A 510 -9.17 -2.16 7.11
CA THR A 510 -9.88 -2.93 6.09
C THR A 510 -11.09 -2.18 5.56
N TYR A 511 -11.89 -1.55 6.43
CA TYR A 511 -13.02 -0.73 6.03
C TYR A 511 -12.61 0.42 5.10
N ILE A 512 -11.58 1.20 5.47
CA ILE A 512 -11.07 2.33 4.67
C ILE A 512 -10.61 1.85 3.28
N GLN A 513 -9.85 0.76 3.22
CA GLN A 513 -9.32 0.24 1.95
C GLN A 513 -10.43 -0.29 1.04
N ALA A 514 -11.38 -1.03 1.62
CA ALA A 514 -12.48 -1.67 0.92
C ALA A 514 -13.48 -0.64 0.39
N SER A 515 -13.91 0.29 1.25
CA SER A 515 -14.79 1.40 0.86
C SER A 515 -14.08 2.35 -0.11
N GLY A 516 -12.78 2.64 0.08
CA GLY A 516 -11.96 3.44 -0.84
C GLY A 516 -11.84 2.87 -2.26
N ARG A 517 -12.34 1.66 -2.53
CA ARG A 517 -12.48 1.16 -3.91
C ARG A 517 -13.58 1.88 -4.69
N THR A 518 -14.54 2.50 -4.00
CA THR A 518 -15.67 3.23 -4.60
C THR A 518 -15.36 4.72 -4.82
N SER A 519 -14.17 5.20 -4.47
CA SER A 519 -13.79 6.61 -4.62
C SER A 519 -12.31 6.71 -4.94
N ARG A 520 -11.96 7.26 -6.10
CA ARG A 520 -10.57 7.49 -6.50
C ARG A 520 -10.37 8.91 -6.97
N LEU A 521 -9.16 9.42 -6.73
CA LEU A 521 -8.73 10.66 -7.32
C LEU A 521 -8.58 10.47 -8.84
N TYR A 522 -8.99 11.48 -9.59
CA TYR A 522 -8.87 11.58 -11.05
C TYR A 522 -8.60 13.04 -11.43
N ILE A 523 -8.42 13.32 -12.73
CA ILE A 523 -8.02 14.65 -13.19
C ILE A 523 -8.97 15.79 -12.74
N GLY A 524 -10.26 15.48 -12.50
CA GLY A 524 -11.30 16.44 -12.15
C GLY A 524 -11.70 16.49 -10.67
N GLY A 525 -11.00 15.80 -9.77
CA GLY A 525 -11.42 15.71 -8.37
C GLY A 525 -11.20 14.33 -7.74
N VAL A 526 -11.95 14.08 -6.67
CA VAL A 526 -12.14 12.74 -6.10
C VAL A 526 -13.53 12.27 -6.52
N THR A 527 -13.62 11.12 -7.19
CA THR A 527 -14.93 10.56 -7.58
C THR A 527 -15.77 10.27 -6.34
N ARG A 528 -17.06 10.56 -6.41
CA ARG A 528 -18.02 10.18 -5.38
C ARG A 528 -18.17 8.65 -5.32
N GLY A 529 -18.45 8.16 -4.13
CA GLY A 529 -18.79 6.77 -3.87
C GLY A 529 -19.79 6.61 -2.73
N LEU A 530 -20.31 5.39 -2.59
CA LEU A 530 -21.25 5.03 -1.52
C LEU A 530 -20.75 3.77 -0.81
N SER A 531 -20.74 3.81 0.52
CA SER A 531 -20.45 2.66 1.37
C SER A 531 -21.62 2.44 2.32
N ILE A 532 -22.20 1.24 2.31
CA ILE A 532 -23.33 0.88 3.18
C ILE A 532 -22.89 -0.22 4.13
N LEU A 533 -23.01 0.03 5.42
CA LEU A 533 -22.66 -0.90 6.47
C LEU A 533 -23.93 -1.49 7.11
N PHE A 534 -24.09 -2.79 7.02
CA PHE A 534 -25.16 -3.49 7.75
C PHE A 534 -24.67 -3.74 9.17
N ILE A 535 -25.48 -3.36 10.15
CA ILE A 535 -25.16 -3.54 11.56
C ILE A 535 -26.26 -4.33 12.26
N ASP A 536 -25.86 -5.21 13.15
CA ASP A 536 -26.68 -5.96 14.09
C ASP A 536 -26.44 -5.48 15.54
N ASP A 537 -25.27 -4.87 15.79
CA ASP A 537 -24.85 -4.35 17.08
C ASP A 537 -24.32 -2.90 16.97
N TYR A 538 -24.99 -1.95 17.64
CA TYR A 538 -24.58 -0.55 17.68
C TYR A 538 -23.20 -0.33 18.33
N ARG A 539 -22.74 -1.22 19.21
CA ARG A 539 -21.40 -1.14 19.82
C ARG A 539 -20.31 -1.31 18.77
N LEU A 540 -20.53 -2.18 17.78
CA LEU A 540 -19.59 -2.37 16.67
C LEU A 540 -19.55 -1.15 15.75
N LEU A 541 -20.69 -0.50 15.49
CA LEU A 541 -20.75 0.75 14.73
C LEU A 541 -19.93 1.85 15.43
N LYS A 542 -20.22 2.11 16.70
CA LYS A 542 -19.54 3.13 17.51
C LYS A 542 -18.04 2.84 17.61
N GLY A 543 -17.68 1.59 17.86
CA GLY A 543 -16.28 1.15 17.92
C GLY A 543 -15.54 1.29 16.58
N LEU A 544 -16.24 1.17 15.44
CA LEU A 544 -15.65 1.44 14.13
C LEU A 544 -15.47 2.95 13.91
N GLU A 545 -16.47 3.78 14.21
CA GLU A 545 -16.40 5.25 14.07
C GLU A 545 -15.25 5.85 14.87
N GLU A 546 -15.07 5.45 16.13
CA GLU A 546 -13.95 5.90 16.97
C GLU A 546 -12.60 5.54 16.35
N ARG A 547 -12.48 4.34 15.78
CA ARG A 547 -11.25 3.91 15.12
C ARG A 547 -11.02 4.66 13.82
N LEU A 548 -12.07 4.97 13.07
CA LEU A 548 -12.00 5.72 11.81
C LEU A 548 -11.64 7.19 12.03
N ARG A 549 -12.02 7.79 13.17
CA ARG A 549 -11.64 9.16 13.56
C ARG A 549 -10.13 9.38 13.71
N PHE A 550 -9.34 8.32 13.90
CA PHE A 550 -7.86 8.42 13.84
C PHE A 550 -7.30 8.62 12.43
N TYR A 551 -8.13 8.41 11.40
CA TYR A 551 -7.72 8.43 10.00
C TYR A 551 -8.46 9.51 9.19
N ILE A 552 -9.68 9.84 9.59
CA ILE A 552 -10.58 10.75 8.90
C ILE A 552 -11.19 11.67 9.96
N ASP A 553 -10.91 12.96 9.88
CA ASP A 553 -11.42 13.95 10.82
C ASP A 553 -12.97 13.97 10.81
N ASP A 554 -13.57 14.07 12.01
CA ASP A 554 -15.02 14.12 12.25
C ASP A 554 -15.85 13.03 11.55
N PHE A 555 -15.26 11.84 11.37
CA PHE A 555 -15.94 10.72 10.74
C PHE A 555 -17.19 10.25 11.51
N LYS A 556 -18.32 10.13 10.79
CA LYS A 556 -19.58 9.58 11.29
C LYS A 556 -20.38 8.92 10.18
N PHE A 557 -21.04 7.80 10.48
CA PHE A 557 -21.98 7.18 9.55
C PHE A 557 -23.34 7.88 9.58
N LYS A 558 -23.99 7.96 8.41
CA LYS A 558 -25.37 8.44 8.25
C LYS A 558 -26.33 7.26 8.18
N ARG A 559 -27.58 7.41 8.63
CA ARG A 559 -28.58 6.36 8.42
C ARG A 559 -28.94 6.28 6.95
N LEU A 560 -29.01 5.07 6.39
CA LEU A 560 -29.32 4.87 4.98
C LEU A 560 -30.68 5.45 4.61
N GLU A 561 -31.63 5.35 5.53
CA GLU A 561 -33.01 5.79 5.38
C GLU A 561 -33.15 7.33 5.33
N GLU A 562 -32.17 8.06 5.85
CA GLU A 562 -32.14 9.53 5.87
C GLU A 562 -31.50 10.13 4.60
N LEU A 563 -31.02 9.29 3.68
CA LEU A 563 -30.27 9.72 2.50
C LEU A 563 -31.12 9.74 1.23
N ASN A 564 -30.90 10.77 0.40
CA ASN A 564 -31.36 10.77 -0.99
C ASN A 564 -30.44 9.89 -1.84
N ILE A 565 -30.69 8.59 -1.81
CA ILE A 565 -29.87 7.59 -2.52
C ILE A 565 -29.88 7.81 -4.03
N ASP A 566 -31.00 8.25 -4.59
CA ASP A 566 -31.15 8.41 -6.04
C ASP A 566 -30.28 9.57 -6.55
N GLU A 567 -30.19 10.66 -5.79
CA GLU A 567 -29.25 11.76 -6.10
C GLU A 567 -27.78 11.34 -5.94
N ILE A 568 -27.46 10.59 -4.88
CA ILE A 568 -26.09 10.10 -4.63
C ILE A 568 -25.64 9.20 -5.79
N ILE A 569 -26.49 8.28 -6.24
CA ILE A 569 -26.21 7.39 -7.37
C ILE A 569 -25.98 8.20 -8.65
N ARG A 570 -26.84 9.18 -8.94
CA ARG A 570 -26.71 10.03 -10.14
C ARG A 570 -25.33 10.70 -10.19
N GLN A 571 -24.89 11.29 -9.08
CA GLN A 571 -23.58 11.93 -8.98
C GLN A 571 -22.43 10.93 -9.12
N ILE A 572 -22.58 9.72 -8.56
CA ILE A 572 -21.61 8.63 -8.75
C ILE A 572 -21.49 8.29 -10.24
N ASP A 573 -22.62 8.15 -10.95
CA ASP A 573 -22.66 7.79 -12.37
C ASP A 573 -22.06 8.85 -13.27
N GLU A 574 -22.32 10.12 -12.99
CA GLU A 574 -21.67 11.25 -13.67
C GLU A 574 -20.13 11.15 -13.55
N ASP A 575 -19.61 10.91 -12.34
CA ASP A 575 -18.18 10.69 -12.14
C ASP A 575 -17.66 9.44 -12.87
N ARG A 576 -18.41 8.33 -12.87
CA ARG A 576 -18.01 7.10 -13.59
C ARG A 576 -17.93 7.31 -15.10
N ASN A 577 -18.88 8.04 -15.66
CA ASN A 577 -18.88 8.39 -17.08
C ASN A 577 -17.68 9.26 -17.45
N ILE A 578 -17.35 10.25 -16.62
CA ILE A 578 -16.14 11.07 -16.81
C ILE A 578 -14.88 10.20 -16.78
N VAL A 579 -14.73 9.34 -15.77
CA VAL A 579 -13.56 8.45 -15.67
C VAL A 579 -13.48 7.48 -16.86
N LYS A 580 -14.62 6.98 -17.35
CA LYS A 580 -14.70 6.12 -18.54
C LYS A 580 -14.23 6.86 -19.79
N MET A 581 -14.69 8.09 -20.01
CA MET A 581 -14.25 8.95 -21.13
C MET A 581 -12.74 9.21 -21.07
N LEU A 582 -12.23 9.57 -19.89
CA LEU A 582 -10.79 9.79 -19.69
C LEU A 582 -9.97 8.54 -19.97
N LYS A 583 -10.46 7.35 -19.58
CA LYS A 583 -9.81 6.07 -19.91
C LYS A 583 -9.81 5.76 -21.41
N GLN A 584 -10.78 6.29 -22.15
CA GLN A 584 -10.84 6.24 -23.62
C GLN A 584 -9.98 7.33 -24.27
N GLY A 585 -9.40 8.24 -23.48
CA GLY A 585 -8.58 9.35 -23.98
C GLY A 585 -9.39 10.57 -24.40
N ILE A 586 -10.68 10.62 -24.07
CA ILE A 586 -11.55 11.76 -24.33
C ILE A 586 -11.56 12.60 -23.05
N VAL A 587 -11.09 13.82 -23.13
CA VAL A 587 -11.22 14.78 -22.04
C VAL A 587 -12.58 15.48 -22.20
N PRO A 588 -13.48 15.44 -21.21
CA PRO A 588 -14.75 16.19 -21.28
C PRO A 588 -14.51 17.70 -21.21
N GLU A 589 -15.32 18.49 -21.94
CA GLU A 589 -15.31 19.97 -21.91
C GLU A 589 -15.34 20.56 -20.48
N SER A 590 -16.08 19.89 -19.58
CA SER A 590 -16.18 20.25 -18.16
C SER A 590 -14.86 20.22 -17.39
N LEU A 591 -13.81 19.57 -17.93
CA LEU A 591 -12.48 19.52 -17.34
C LEU A 591 -11.48 20.47 -18.02
N TYR A 592 -11.79 21.02 -19.20
CA TYR A 592 -10.93 22.01 -19.88
C TYR A 592 -11.00 23.38 -19.22
N ARG A 593 -12.12 23.70 -18.56
CA ARG A 593 -12.21 24.88 -17.68
C ARG A 593 -11.56 24.51 -16.35
N GLY A 594 -10.25 24.77 -16.28
CA GLY A 594 -9.36 24.39 -15.19
C GLY A 594 -10.03 24.37 -13.82
N LYS A 595 -10.37 23.18 -13.34
CA LYS A 595 -10.51 22.97 -11.91
C LYS A 595 -9.13 23.21 -11.30
N GLU A 596 -9.12 23.97 -10.21
CA GLU A 596 -7.91 24.25 -9.42
C GLU A 596 -7.13 22.96 -9.17
N GLU A 597 -5.80 23.00 -9.32
CA GLU A 597 -4.95 21.89 -8.90
C GLU A 597 -5.29 21.53 -7.45
N LEU A 598 -5.83 20.33 -7.22
CA LEU A 598 -6.21 19.84 -5.88
C LEU A 598 -5.03 19.79 -4.90
N SER A 599 -3.80 19.82 -5.42
CA SER A 599 -2.57 19.81 -4.64
C SER A 599 -1.53 20.72 -5.26
N LYS A 600 -0.92 21.60 -4.46
CA LYS A 600 0.26 22.39 -4.81
C LYS A 600 1.45 21.93 -3.99
N ILE A 601 2.64 21.93 -4.59
CA ILE A 601 3.88 21.71 -3.84
C ILE A 601 4.30 23.03 -3.20
N VAL A 602 4.52 22.99 -1.89
CA VAL A 602 5.01 24.13 -1.10
C VAL A 602 6.35 23.75 -0.48
N LEU A 603 7.33 24.65 -0.59
CA LEU A 603 8.59 24.55 0.16
C LEU A 603 8.46 25.36 1.45
N PHE A 604 8.54 24.68 2.59
CA PHE A 604 8.53 25.32 3.92
C PHE A 604 9.92 25.21 4.55
N VAL A 605 10.59 26.34 4.76
CA VAL A 605 11.95 26.41 5.31
C VAL A 605 11.90 26.88 6.77
N VAL A 606 12.67 26.22 7.65
CA VAL A 606 12.77 26.56 9.08
C VAL A 606 14.23 26.70 9.50
N GLU A 607 14.48 27.44 10.57
CA GLU A 607 15.83 27.75 11.04
C GLU A 607 16.46 26.63 11.88
N SER A 608 15.67 25.68 12.41
CA SER A 608 16.16 24.64 13.31
C SER A 608 15.64 23.22 13.00
N PRO A 609 16.47 22.17 13.17
CA PRO A 609 16.03 20.77 12.97
C PRO A 609 14.91 20.32 13.91
N ASN A 610 14.77 20.93 15.09
CA ASN A 610 13.69 20.62 16.03
C ASN A 610 12.34 21.14 15.50
N LYS A 611 12.27 22.37 14.99
CA LYS A 611 11.04 22.87 14.35
C LYS A 611 10.63 22.01 13.17
N ALA A 612 11.58 21.62 12.32
CA ALA A 612 11.31 20.73 11.19
C ALA A 612 10.70 19.39 11.66
N ARG A 613 11.26 18.79 12.72
CA ARG A 613 10.74 17.54 13.30
C ARG A 613 9.36 17.69 13.92
N THR A 614 9.11 18.76 14.67
CA THR A 614 7.82 19.03 15.30
C THR A 614 6.73 19.25 14.26
N ILE A 615 6.98 20.13 13.27
CA ILE A 615 6.01 20.40 12.20
C ILE A 615 5.71 19.11 11.42
N ALA A 616 6.75 18.38 11.01
CA ALA A 616 6.58 17.11 10.31
C ALA A 616 5.77 16.08 11.11
N SER A 617 5.90 16.07 12.44
CA SER A 617 5.20 15.10 13.29
C SER A 617 3.67 15.25 13.26
N PHE A 618 3.17 16.46 13.00
CA PHE A 618 1.73 16.68 12.80
C PHE A 618 1.20 16.00 11.52
N PHE A 619 2.04 15.85 10.50
CA PHE A 619 1.68 15.27 9.19
C PHE A 619 2.17 13.81 9.02
N GLY A 620 2.64 13.17 10.11
CA GLY A 620 3.07 11.78 10.13
C GLY A 620 4.58 11.58 10.05
N ARG A 621 5.03 10.55 9.31
CA ARG A 621 6.47 10.26 9.12
C ARG A 621 6.90 10.64 7.71
N PRO A 622 7.50 11.81 7.51
CA PRO A 622 7.94 12.23 6.19
C PRO A 622 9.10 11.36 5.70
N THR A 623 9.32 11.35 4.39
CA THR A 623 10.59 10.89 3.85
C THR A 623 11.69 11.87 4.21
N ALA A 624 12.77 11.37 4.81
CA ALA A 624 13.95 12.16 5.05
C ALA A 624 14.93 11.99 3.88
N ARG A 625 15.59 13.09 3.52
CA ARG A 625 16.67 13.13 2.55
C ARG A 625 17.80 13.99 3.09
N ASN A 626 19.03 13.54 2.88
CA ASN A 626 20.21 14.37 3.06
C ASN A 626 20.63 14.86 1.66
N TYR A 627 20.96 16.15 1.58
CA TYR A 627 21.63 16.72 0.43
C TYR A 627 23.12 16.72 0.75
N ASP A 628 23.93 16.15 -0.15
CA ASP A 628 25.40 16.20 -0.09
C ASP A 628 25.91 17.49 -0.72
#